data_AF-A0A2V6J0X6-F1
#
_entry.id   AF-A0A2V6J0X6-F1
#
_cell.length_a   1.000
_cell.length_b   1.000
_cell.length_c   1.000
_cell.angle_alpha   90.00
_cell.angle_beta   90.00
_cell.angle_gamma   90.00
#
_symmetry.space_group_name_H-M   'P 1'
#
loop_
_entity.id
_entity.type
_entity.pdbx_description
1 polymer ?
#
loop_
_entity_poly.entity_id
_entity_poly.type
_entity_poly.pdbx_seq_one_letter_code
_entity_poly.pdbx_strand_id
1 'polypeptide(L)'
;MSALDLQAATGLLAIVVLLVIMNWFFHKIYWGGWIRAHNRRRKALLENARTAEISQKRLWWGLILLGFTSLYREGFEVVLFLQSYNLRLGGGVVLKGAMLGLVLTGMVAVLTFFLQQRLPYRKMLITTGILLGVVLLVMVGEQAQEMQLAHWIPTTRIAFFESYIPGWMGLWFAVFPTVETLVAQLIAAVLVIGSYFAAKRFGGGPGGAAV
;
A
#
# COMPACT_ATOMS: atom_id res chain seq x y z
N MET A 1 18.57 5.10 23.31
CA MET A 1 17.33 5.20 22.52
C MET A 1 16.59 3.90 22.69
N SER A 2 15.34 3.94 23.16
CA SER A 2 14.56 2.71 23.35
C SER A 2 14.17 2.14 21.98
N ALA A 3 13.98 0.82 21.87
CA ALA A 3 13.55 0.19 20.62
C ALA A 3 12.25 0.81 20.09
N LEU A 4 11.39 1.27 21.00
CA LEU A 4 10.13 1.95 20.71
C LEU A 4 10.32 3.30 20.04
N ASP A 5 11.32 4.09 20.44
CA ASP A 5 11.63 5.38 19.79
C ASP A 5 12.08 5.18 18.34
N LEU A 6 12.90 4.15 18.09
CA LEU A 6 13.38 3.85 16.75
C LEU A 6 12.24 3.36 15.85
N GLN A 7 11.38 2.49 16.38
CA GLN A 7 10.20 1.96 15.69
C GLN A 7 9.20 3.08 15.35
N ALA A 8 8.89 3.96 16.31
CA ALA A 8 8.03 5.12 16.07
C ALA A 8 8.61 6.05 15.00
N ALA A 9 9.93 6.30 15.00
CA ALA A 9 10.58 7.13 14.00
C ALA A 9 10.55 6.53 12.59
N THR A 10 10.86 5.23 12.46
CA THR A 10 10.87 4.55 11.15
C THR A 10 9.45 4.37 10.61
N GLY A 11 8.49 4.08 11.46
CA GLY A 11 7.10 3.91 11.05
C GLY A 11 6.41 5.23 10.68
N LEU A 12 6.74 6.34 11.35
CA LEU A 12 6.33 7.68 10.90
C LEU A 12 6.90 8.00 9.51
N LEU A 13 8.18 7.69 9.27
CA LEU A 13 8.80 7.86 7.95
C LEU A 13 8.12 6.98 6.89
N ALA A 14 7.76 5.74 7.24
CA ALA A 14 7.02 4.84 6.35
C ALA A 14 5.66 5.42 5.95
N ILE A 15 4.91 6.01 6.89
CA ILE A 15 3.64 6.69 6.61
C ILE A 15 3.83 7.86 5.66
N VAL A 16 4.84 8.71 5.89
CA VAL A 16 5.11 9.88 5.03
C VAL A 16 5.43 9.42 3.61
N VAL A 17 6.29 8.42 3.45
CA VAL A 17 6.64 7.86 2.14
C VAL A 17 5.40 7.25 1.47
N LEU A 18 4.60 6.49 2.21
CA LEU A 18 3.38 5.88 1.70
C LEU A 18 2.37 6.93 1.24
N LEU A 19 2.15 8.01 2.02
CA LEU A 19 1.30 9.14 1.66
C LEU A 19 1.77 9.82 0.37
N VAL A 20 3.08 10.07 0.24
CA VAL A 20 3.67 10.68 -0.97
C VAL A 20 3.44 9.80 -2.18
N ILE A 21 3.72 8.50 -2.08
CA ILE A 21 3.53 7.54 -3.16
C ILE A 21 2.04 7.44 -3.52
N MET A 22 1.16 7.39 -2.53
CA MET A 22 -0.29 7.30 -2.72
C MET A 22 -0.83 8.52 -3.47
N ASN A 23 -0.48 9.72 -2.99
CA ASN A 23 -0.91 10.96 -3.58
C ASN A 23 -0.38 11.10 -5.02
N TRP A 24 0.88 10.72 -5.25
CA TRP A 24 1.46 10.68 -6.60
C TRP A 24 0.77 9.67 -7.52
N PHE A 25 0.50 8.46 -7.02
CA PHE A 25 -0.15 7.38 -7.77
C PHE A 25 -1.55 7.81 -8.22
N PHE A 26 -2.35 8.38 -7.31
CA PHE A 26 -3.67 8.91 -7.66
C PHE A 26 -3.58 10.07 -8.65
N HIS A 27 -2.69 11.04 -8.41
CA HIS A 27 -2.56 12.18 -9.32
C HIS A 27 -2.16 11.75 -10.73
N LYS A 28 -1.22 10.81 -10.87
CA LYS A 28 -0.72 10.32 -12.15
C LYS A 28 -1.72 9.44 -12.91
N ILE A 29 -2.53 8.65 -12.21
CA ILE A 29 -3.61 7.83 -12.82
C ILE A 29 -4.74 8.71 -13.35
N TYR A 30 -5.06 9.81 -12.66
CA TYR A 30 -6.06 10.78 -13.12
C TYR A 30 -5.53 11.73 -14.19
N TRP A 31 -4.24 12.10 -14.14
CA TRP A 31 -3.53 12.76 -15.24
C TRP A 31 -3.23 11.79 -16.39
N GLY A 32 -4.28 11.19 -16.95
CA GLY A 32 -4.26 10.50 -18.25
C GLY A 32 -3.79 11.39 -19.43
N GLY A 33 -3.44 12.64 -19.17
CA GLY A 33 -2.74 13.55 -20.08
C GLY A 33 -1.25 13.27 -20.22
N TRP A 34 -0.52 12.87 -19.16
CA TRP A 34 0.93 12.68 -19.28
C TRP A 34 1.32 11.36 -19.94
N ILE A 35 0.54 10.29 -19.84
CA ILE A 35 0.79 9.08 -20.66
C ILE A 35 0.62 9.42 -22.15
N ARG A 36 -0.34 10.27 -22.52
CA ARG A 36 -0.48 10.80 -23.88
C ARG A 36 0.66 11.74 -24.26
N ALA A 37 1.11 12.64 -23.38
CA ALA A 37 2.24 13.54 -23.64
C ALA A 37 3.60 12.81 -23.67
N HIS A 38 3.78 11.75 -22.88
CA HIS A 38 4.97 10.91 -22.85
C HIS A 38 4.99 9.97 -24.05
N ASN A 39 3.84 9.44 -24.51
CA ASN A 39 3.75 8.76 -25.81
C ASN A 39 3.95 9.72 -26.98
N ARG A 40 3.53 10.99 -26.88
CA ARG A 40 3.71 12.00 -27.96
C ARG A 40 5.14 12.52 -28.02
N ARG A 41 5.81 12.71 -26.87
CA ARG A 41 7.26 12.97 -26.78
C ARG A 41 8.08 11.74 -27.17
N ARG A 42 7.67 10.52 -26.79
CA ARG A 42 8.28 9.28 -27.31
C ARG A 42 8.10 9.17 -28.81
N LYS A 43 6.91 9.42 -29.38
CA LYS A 43 6.70 9.40 -30.84
C LYS A 43 7.58 10.43 -31.56
N ALA A 44 7.66 11.66 -31.04
CA ALA A 44 8.52 12.70 -31.62
C ALA A 44 10.03 12.40 -31.50
N LEU A 45 10.45 11.68 -30.45
CA LEU A 45 11.84 11.22 -30.28
C LEU A 45 12.12 9.93 -31.07
N LEU A 46 11.11 9.07 -31.28
CA LEU A 46 11.19 7.83 -32.06
C LEU A 46 11.15 8.08 -33.58
N GLU A 47 10.52 9.16 -34.05
CA GLU A 47 10.61 9.60 -35.45
C GLU A 47 12.01 10.10 -35.80
N ASN A 48 12.72 10.72 -34.85
CA ASN A 48 14.08 11.25 -35.07
C ASN A 48 15.20 10.29 -34.68
N ALA A 49 14.91 9.23 -33.92
CA ALA A 49 15.91 8.29 -33.46
C ALA A 49 15.51 6.87 -33.88
N ARG A 50 16.13 6.37 -34.95
CA ARG A 50 16.29 4.95 -35.27
C ARG A 50 17.07 4.23 -34.15
N THR A 51 16.58 4.26 -32.92
CA THR A 51 17.17 3.62 -31.74
C THR A 51 16.17 2.65 -31.15
N ALA A 52 15.78 1.67 -31.97
CA ALA A 52 15.12 0.45 -31.52
C ALA A 52 16.01 -0.39 -30.56
N GLU A 53 17.26 0.04 -30.35
CA GLU A 53 18.25 -0.56 -29.46
C GLU A 53 18.41 0.14 -28.09
N ILE A 54 17.44 0.92 -27.62
CA ILE A 54 17.26 1.08 -26.15
C ILE A 54 16.56 -0.20 -25.67
N SER A 55 17.34 -1.27 -25.83
CA SER A 55 16.99 -2.58 -26.36
C SER A 55 16.43 -3.49 -25.27
N GLN A 56 15.61 -4.45 -25.66
CA GLN A 56 15.03 -5.56 -24.89
C GLN A 56 15.83 -5.96 -23.64
N LYS A 57 17.17 -6.03 -23.73
CA LYS A 57 18.10 -6.30 -22.63
C LYS A 57 17.88 -5.42 -21.38
N ARG A 58 17.67 -4.11 -21.51
CA ARG A 58 17.45 -3.22 -20.34
C ARG A 58 16.09 -3.47 -19.69
N LEU A 59 15.07 -3.79 -20.48
CA LEU A 59 13.75 -4.19 -19.99
C LEU A 59 13.82 -5.54 -19.25
N TRP A 60 14.51 -6.52 -19.83
CA TRP A 60 14.76 -7.82 -19.21
C TRP A 60 15.52 -7.68 -17.90
N TRP A 61 16.61 -6.89 -17.86
CA TRP A 61 17.33 -6.60 -16.64
C TRP A 61 16.47 -5.88 -15.60
N GLY A 62 15.62 -4.94 -16.03
CA GLY A 62 14.66 -4.28 -15.15
C GLY A 62 13.66 -5.26 -14.54
N LEU A 63 13.09 -6.17 -15.35
CA LEU A 63 12.13 -7.16 -14.87
C LEU A 63 12.78 -8.18 -13.93
N ILE A 64 14.00 -8.62 -14.25
CA ILE A 64 14.79 -9.52 -13.39
C ILE A 64 15.09 -8.84 -12.06
N LEU A 65 15.58 -7.59 -12.06
CA LEU A 65 15.90 -6.87 -10.83
C LEU A 65 14.65 -6.62 -9.98
N LEU A 66 13.53 -6.23 -10.59
CA LEU A 66 12.27 -6.03 -9.88
C LEU A 66 11.73 -7.34 -9.30
N GLY A 67 11.73 -8.42 -10.09
CA GLY A 67 11.31 -9.75 -9.64
C GLY A 67 12.19 -10.29 -8.52
N PHE A 68 13.51 -10.15 -8.66
CA PHE A 68 14.48 -10.56 -7.65
C PHE A 68 14.31 -9.76 -6.35
N THR A 69 14.20 -8.42 -6.43
CA THR A 69 14.01 -7.57 -5.23
C THR A 69 12.71 -7.91 -4.51
N SER A 70 11.63 -8.12 -5.27
CA SER A 70 10.33 -8.50 -4.71
C SER A 70 10.37 -9.87 -4.04
N LEU A 71 10.94 -10.88 -4.70
CA LEU A 71 11.06 -12.24 -4.17
C LEU A 71 11.98 -12.29 -2.95
N TYR A 72 13.11 -11.57 -3.00
CA TYR A 72 14.06 -11.49 -1.90
C TYR A 72 13.41 -10.89 -0.65
N ARG A 73 12.72 -9.75 -0.78
CA ARG A 73 12.04 -9.10 0.34
C ARG A 73 10.99 -10.02 0.97
N GLU A 74 10.04 -10.51 0.17
CA GLU A 74 8.93 -11.34 0.67
C GLU A 74 9.43 -12.69 1.21
N GLY A 75 10.36 -13.33 0.50
CA GLY A 75 10.94 -14.60 0.91
C GLY A 75 11.73 -14.47 2.21
N PHE A 76 12.45 -13.36 2.41
CA PHE A 76 13.19 -13.12 3.64
C PHE A 76 12.24 -12.95 4.84
N GLU A 77 11.16 -12.16 4.69
CA GLU A 77 10.14 -12.00 5.72
C GLU A 77 9.53 -13.38 6.10
N VAL A 78 9.12 -14.18 5.12
CA VAL A 78 8.55 -15.53 5.34
C VAL A 78 9.52 -16.46 6.06
N VAL A 79 10.80 -16.48 5.66
CA VAL A 79 11.81 -17.33 6.30
C VAL A 79 12.03 -16.92 7.76
N LEU A 80 12.11 -15.62 8.06
CA LEU A 80 12.24 -15.13 9.42
C LEU A 80 11.03 -15.51 10.29
N PHE A 81 9.82 -15.41 9.75
CA PHE A 81 8.63 -15.86 10.46
C PHE A 81 8.67 -17.36 10.74
N LEU A 82 8.96 -18.20 9.74
CA LEU A 82 9.05 -19.65 9.91
C LEU A 82 10.15 -20.04 10.89
N GLN A 83 11.30 -19.35 10.88
CA GLN A 83 12.37 -19.58 11.84
C GLN A 83 11.94 -19.23 13.27
N SER A 84 11.28 -18.08 13.46
CA SER A 84 10.73 -17.66 14.75
C SER A 84 9.71 -18.67 15.29
N TYR A 85 8.83 -19.18 14.43
CA TYR A 85 7.87 -20.23 14.81
C TYR A 85 8.55 -21.56 15.10
N ASN A 86 9.59 -21.93 14.35
CA ASN A 86 10.30 -23.20 14.52
C ASN A 86 10.97 -23.25 15.89
N LEU A 87 11.59 -22.15 16.32
CA LEU A 87 12.19 -22.02 17.64
C LEU A 87 11.18 -22.10 18.79
N ARG A 88 9.92 -21.68 18.55
CA ARG A 88 8.86 -21.66 19.59
C ARG A 88 8.04 -22.95 19.67
N LEU A 89 7.75 -23.58 18.53
CA LEU A 89 6.74 -24.64 18.39
C LEU A 89 7.30 -25.96 17.83
N GLY A 90 8.56 -25.96 17.38
CA GLY A 90 9.22 -27.12 16.78
C GLY A 90 8.90 -27.33 15.30
N GLY A 91 9.83 -27.97 14.57
CA GLY A 91 9.78 -28.06 13.11
C GLY A 91 8.60 -28.85 12.53
N GLY A 92 8.09 -29.85 13.24
CA GLY A 92 6.96 -30.67 12.77
C GLY A 92 5.64 -29.88 12.69
N VAL A 93 5.39 -28.97 13.62
CA VAL A 93 4.20 -28.11 13.63
C VAL A 93 4.32 -27.05 12.55
N VAL A 94 5.50 -26.45 12.41
CA VAL A 94 5.78 -25.41 11.40
C VAL A 94 5.65 -25.96 9.98
N LEU A 95 6.13 -27.18 9.71
CA LEU A 95 6.01 -27.79 8.39
C LEU A 95 4.53 -27.96 7.98
N LYS A 96 3.69 -28.45 8.90
CA LYS A 96 2.24 -28.60 8.64
C LYS A 96 1.59 -27.25 8.37
N GLY A 97 1.92 -26.23 9.17
CA GLY A 97 1.45 -24.87 8.97
C GLY A 97 1.89 -24.27 7.62
N ALA A 98 3.16 -24.48 7.25
CA ALA A 98 3.71 -24.02 5.98
C ALA A 98 3.03 -24.70 4.78
N MET A 99 2.79 -26.01 4.84
CA MET A 99 2.06 -26.72 3.78
C MET A 99 0.63 -26.19 3.63
N LEU A 100 -0.08 -25.97 4.74
CA LEU A 100 -1.42 -25.40 4.72
C LEU A 100 -1.43 -23.98 4.15
N GLY A 101 -0.47 -23.14 4.56
CA GLY A 101 -0.29 -21.78 4.03
C GLY A 101 -0.01 -21.77 2.53
N LEU A 102 0.80 -22.71 2.02
CA LEU A 102 1.09 -22.87 0.60
C LEU A 102 -0.19 -23.21 -0.18
N VAL A 103 -1.00 -24.15 0.31
CA VAL A 103 -2.28 -24.52 -0.31
C VAL A 103 -3.25 -23.33 -0.36
N LEU A 104 -3.43 -22.63 0.77
CA LEU A 104 -4.32 -21.47 0.82
C LEU A 104 -3.86 -20.33 -0.10
N THR A 105 -2.56 -20.03 -0.11
CA THR A 105 -1.99 -18.99 -0.98
C THR A 105 -2.12 -19.39 -2.45
N GLY A 106 -1.89 -20.66 -2.79
CA GLY A 106 -2.12 -21.19 -4.14
C GLY A 106 -3.58 -21.04 -4.59
N MET A 107 -4.53 -21.33 -3.70
CA MET A 107 -5.96 -21.13 -3.97
C MET A 107 -6.30 -19.65 -4.24
N VAL A 108 -5.79 -18.73 -3.42
CA VAL A 108 -5.97 -17.29 -3.62
C VAL A 108 -5.32 -16.82 -4.91
N ALA A 109 -4.14 -17.34 -5.26
CA ALA A 109 -3.47 -17.02 -6.51
C ALA A 109 -4.33 -17.43 -7.71
N VAL A 110 -4.84 -18.66 -7.72
CA VAL A 110 -5.73 -19.15 -8.79
C VAL A 110 -6.98 -18.27 -8.90
N LEU A 111 -7.65 -17.98 -7.78
CA LEU A 111 -8.84 -17.11 -7.78
C LEU A 111 -8.52 -15.72 -8.33
N THR A 112 -7.37 -15.16 -7.97
CA THR A 112 -6.91 -13.84 -8.43
C THR A 112 -6.63 -13.86 -9.93
N PHE A 113 -5.94 -14.88 -10.46
CA PHE A 113 -5.69 -15.00 -11.90
C PHE A 113 -6.99 -15.10 -12.71
N PHE A 114 -7.97 -15.87 -12.23
CA PHE A 114 -9.28 -15.96 -12.87
C PHE A 114 -10.04 -14.63 -12.84
N LEU A 115 -10.00 -13.91 -11.71
CA LEU A 115 -10.66 -12.61 -11.57
C LEU A 115 -9.99 -11.52 -12.42
N GLN A 116 -8.65 -11.53 -12.49
CA GLN A 116 -7.85 -10.56 -13.22
C GLN A 116 -8.11 -10.63 -14.73
N GLN A 117 -8.31 -11.83 -15.29
CA GLN A 117 -8.58 -12.01 -16.72
C GLN A 117 -9.85 -11.30 -17.20
N ARG A 118 -10.82 -11.05 -16.31
CA ARG A 118 -12.12 -10.45 -16.66
C ARG A 118 -12.26 -8.97 -16.29
N LEU A 119 -11.25 -8.34 -15.69
CA LEU A 119 -11.37 -6.97 -15.19
C LEU A 119 -10.72 -5.94 -16.14
N PRO A 120 -11.45 -4.86 -16.52
CA PRO A 120 -10.86 -3.77 -17.30
C PRO A 120 -9.79 -3.04 -16.46
N TYR A 121 -8.60 -2.83 -17.04
CA TYR A 121 -7.42 -2.24 -16.38
C TYR A 121 -7.70 -0.98 -15.55
N ARG A 122 -8.64 -0.14 -15.97
CA ARG A 122 -9.04 1.08 -15.23
C ARG A 122 -9.69 0.77 -13.89
N LYS A 123 -10.55 -0.26 -13.81
CA LYS A 123 -11.22 -0.65 -12.56
C LYS A 123 -10.20 -1.25 -11.58
N MET A 124 -9.28 -2.08 -12.07
CA MET A 124 -8.22 -2.67 -11.25
C MET A 124 -7.37 -1.59 -10.54
N LEU A 125 -6.92 -0.56 -11.26
CA LEU A 125 -6.12 0.51 -10.67
C LEU A 125 -6.87 1.30 -9.59
N ILE A 126 -8.17 1.55 -9.79
CA ILE A 126 -9.00 2.23 -8.78
C ILE A 126 -9.18 1.33 -7.56
N THR A 127 -9.49 0.05 -7.75
CA THR A 127 -9.66 -0.91 -6.65
C THR A 127 -8.37 -1.09 -5.85
N THR A 128 -7.22 -1.27 -6.51
CA THR A 128 -5.92 -1.36 -5.84
C THR A 128 -5.59 -0.06 -5.12
N GLY A 129 -5.89 1.10 -5.70
CA GLY A 129 -5.72 2.39 -5.02
C GLY A 129 -6.57 2.51 -3.75
N ILE A 130 -7.85 2.11 -3.80
CA ILE A 130 -8.72 2.10 -2.61
C ILE A 130 -8.15 1.15 -1.55
N LEU A 131 -7.73 -0.05 -1.94
CA LEU A 131 -7.14 -1.02 -1.03
C LEU A 131 -5.87 -0.46 -0.36
N LEU A 132 -4.98 0.16 -1.13
CA LEU A 132 -3.79 0.82 -0.61
C LEU A 132 -4.15 1.98 0.34
N GLY A 133 -5.20 2.74 0.04
CA GLY A 133 -5.72 3.78 0.94
C GLY A 133 -6.24 3.23 2.26
N VAL A 134 -6.91 2.07 2.26
CA VAL A 134 -7.32 1.37 3.49
C VAL A 134 -6.10 0.92 4.28
N VAL A 135 -5.10 0.31 3.63
CA VAL A 135 -3.85 -0.10 4.30
C VAL A 135 -3.14 1.09 4.95
N LEU A 136 -3.13 2.25 4.28
CA LEU A 136 -2.58 3.48 4.85
C LEU A 136 -3.29 3.87 6.15
N LEU A 137 -4.61 3.80 6.20
CA LEU A 137 -5.38 4.11 7.42
C LEU A 137 -5.05 3.14 8.57
N VAL A 138 -4.90 1.86 8.26
CA VAL A 138 -4.51 0.85 9.25
C VAL A 138 -3.10 1.15 9.76
N MET A 139 -2.13 1.41 8.87
CA MET A 139 -0.76 1.77 9.28
C MET A 139 -0.73 3.04 10.13
N VAL A 140 -1.52 4.06 9.80
CA VAL A 140 -1.60 5.29 10.60
C VAL A 140 -2.14 5.02 12.01
N GLY A 141 -3.14 4.15 12.14
CA GLY A 141 -3.68 3.74 13.45
C GLY A 141 -2.66 3.00 14.31
N GLU A 142 -1.95 2.04 13.72
CA GLU A 142 -0.90 1.27 14.40
C GLU A 142 0.25 2.17 14.85
N GLN A 143 0.73 3.06 13.98
CA GLN A 143 1.82 3.96 14.30
C GLN A 143 1.45 5.01 15.34
N ALA A 144 0.21 5.52 15.33
CA ALA A 144 -0.26 6.39 16.39
C ALA A 144 -0.28 5.68 17.76
N GLN A 145 -0.60 4.38 17.79
CA GLN A 145 -0.50 3.56 19.00
C GLN A 145 0.96 3.33 19.42
N GLU A 146 1.87 3.05 18.48
CA GLU A 146 3.30 2.89 18.78
C GLU A 146 3.92 4.18 19.34
N MET A 147 3.54 5.34 18.80
CA MET A 147 3.93 6.65 19.33
C MET A 147 3.39 6.90 20.75
N GLN A 148 2.19 6.42 21.07
CA GLN A 148 1.65 6.44 22.43
C GLN A 148 2.46 5.53 23.37
N LEU A 149 2.84 4.32 22.92
CA LEU A 149 3.69 3.40 23.70
C LEU A 149 5.10 3.96 23.92
N ALA A 150 5.63 4.69 22.94
CA ALA A 150 6.90 5.41 23.05
C ALA A 150 6.81 6.70 23.90
N HIS A 151 5.63 7.07 24.42
CA HIS A 151 5.38 8.30 25.18
C HIS A 151 5.60 9.60 24.38
N TRP A 152 5.56 9.54 23.05
CA TRP A 152 5.66 10.72 22.19
C TRP A 152 4.33 11.50 22.09
N ILE A 153 3.20 10.80 22.26
CA ILE A 153 1.85 11.37 22.20
C ILE A 153 1.08 11.00 23.48
N PRO A 154 0.28 11.92 24.06
CA PRO A 154 -0.60 11.59 25.19
C PRO A 154 -1.63 10.51 24.84
N THR A 155 -2.11 9.82 25.88
CA THR A 155 -3.11 8.76 25.76
C THR A 155 -4.42 9.19 26.39
N THR A 156 -5.34 9.73 25.59
CA THR A 156 -6.67 10.09 26.07
C THR A 156 -7.67 9.00 25.68
N ARG A 157 -7.92 8.07 26.61
CA ARG A 157 -8.88 6.97 26.40
C ARG A 157 -10.31 7.47 26.51
N ILE A 158 -11.17 7.05 25.58
CA ILE A 158 -12.60 7.39 25.62
C ILE A 158 -13.39 6.18 26.13
N ALA A 159 -13.73 6.18 27.42
CA ALA A 159 -14.43 5.08 28.09
C ALA A 159 -15.78 4.71 27.42
N PHE A 160 -16.43 5.66 26.74
CA PHE A 160 -17.70 5.41 26.03
C PHE A 160 -17.54 4.56 24.76
N PHE A 161 -16.43 4.71 24.02
CA PHE A 161 -16.18 3.94 22.80
C PHE A 161 -15.58 2.55 23.08
N GLU A 162 -15.04 2.33 24.27
CA GLU A 162 -14.45 1.06 24.68
C GLU A 162 -15.50 -0.08 24.73
N SER A 163 -16.77 0.24 25.05
CA SER A 163 -17.88 -0.73 24.97
C SER A 163 -18.41 -0.98 23.55
N TYR A 164 -18.17 -0.08 22.60
CA TYR A 164 -18.71 -0.16 21.24
C TYR A 164 -17.70 -0.62 20.19
N ILE A 165 -16.39 -0.50 20.45
CA ILE A 165 -15.32 -0.95 19.55
C ILE A 165 -14.94 -2.38 19.96
N PRO A 166 -15.31 -3.40 19.18
CA PRO A 166 -14.91 -4.77 19.48
C PRO A 166 -13.40 -4.93 19.31
N GLY A 167 -12.77 -5.82 20.10
CA GLY A 167 -11.33 -6.07 20.00
C GLY A 167 -10.83 -6.50 18.61
N TRP A 168 -11.71 -7.07 17.77
CA TRP A 168 -11.37 -7.38 16.38
C TRP A 168 -11.12 -6.13 15.53
N MET A 169 -11.77 -5.00 15.81
CA MET A 169 -11.51 -3.76 15.05
C MET A 169 -10.12 -3.19 15.34
N GLY A 170 -9.63 -3.34 16.58
CA GLY A 170 -8.25 -3.01 16.93
C GLY A 170 -7.25 -3.93 16.23
N LEU A 171 -7.54 -5.23 16.17
CA LEU A 171 -6.66 -6.22 15.52
C LEU A 171 -6.59 -6.07 13.98
N TRP A 172 -7.73 -5.85 13.33
CA TRP A 172 -7.80 -5.87 11.85
C TRP A 172 -7.67 -4.50 11.21
N PHE A 173 -8.14 -3.44 11.88
CA PHE A 173 -8.19 -2.09 11.33
C PHE A 173 -7.35 -1.08 12.11
N ALA A 174 -6.60 -1.54 13.13
CA ALA A 174 -5.82 -0.70 14.03
C ALA A 174 -6.64 0.46 14.62
N VAL A 175 -7.94 0.21 14.88
CA VAL A 175 -8.83 1.20 15.48
C VAL A 175 -8.75 1.04 16.99
N PHE A 176 -8.04 1.97 17.64
CA PHE A 176 -7.92 2.01 19.09
C PHE A 176 -8.87 3.05 19.69
N PRO A 177 -9.45 2.80 20.88
CA PRO A 177 -10.37 3.71 21.55
C PRO A 177 -9.64 4.89 22.23
N THR A 178 -8.68 5.52 21.53
CA THR A 178 -8.01 6.75 21.97
C THR A 178 -8.32 7.90 21.01
N VAL A 179 -8.45 9.11 21.55
CA VAL A 179 -8.74 10.31 20.75
C VAL A 179 -7.67 10.50 19.69
N GLU A 180 -6.41 10.32 20.06
CA GLU A 180 -5.26 10.62 19.22
C GLU A 180 -5.15 9.66 18.02
N THR A 181 -5.39 8.36 18.21
CA THR A 181 -5.38 7.39 17.09
C THR A 181 -6.56 7.62 16.16
N LEU A 182 -7.76 7.91 16.70
CA LEU A 182 -8.94 8.18 15.90
C LEU A 182 -8.80 9.48 15.09
N VAL A 183 -8.25 10.54 15.70
CA VAL A 183 -7.98 11.81 15.01
C VAL A 183 -6.90 11.61 13.95
N ALA A 184 -5.84 10.85 14.22
CA ALA A 184 -4.80 10.56 13.23
C ALA A 184 -5.37 9.79 12.02
N GLN A 185 -6.16 8.73 12.25
CA GLN A 185 -6.84 8.00 11.19
C GLN A 185 -7.84 8.89 10.42
N LEU A 186 -8.55 9.78 11.11
CA LEU A 186 -9.47 10.71 10.48
C LEU A 186 -8.75 11.75 9.60
N ILE A 187 -7.63 12.31 10.07
CA ILE A 187 -6.78 13.21 9.27
C ILE A 187 -6.28 12.47 8.03
N ALA A 188 -5.76 11.26 8.18
CA ALA A 188 -5.30 10.45 7.06
C ALA A 188 -6.44 10.14 6.07
N ALA A 189 -7.64 9.83 6.57
CA ALA A 189 -8.82 9.59 5.74
C ALA A 189 -9.21 10.85 4.97
N VAL A 190 -9.22 12.02 5.62
CA VAL A 190 -9.50 13.31 4.98
C VAL A 190 -8.44 13.64 3.93
N LEU A 191 -7.16 13.34 4.15
CA LEU A 191 -6.11 13.56 3.15
C LEU A 191 -6.25 12.63 1.94
N VAL A 192 -6.55 11.34 2.16
CA VAL A 192 -6.74 10.36 1.06
C VAL A 192 -8.03 10.66 0.28
N ILE A 193 -9.14 10.88 0.98
CA ILE A 193 -10.43 11.18 0.37
C ILE A 193 -10.40 12.57 -0.27
N GLY A 194 -9.85 13.57 0.41
CA GLY A 194 -9.68 14.93 -0.08
C GLY A 194 -8.80 14.99 -1.33
N SER A 195 -7.67 14.28 -1.35
CA SER A 195 -6.83 14.19 -2.56
C SER A 195 -7.54 13.47 -3.70
N TYR A 196 -8.35 12.43 -3.42
CA TYR A 196 -9.17 11.75 -4.42
C TYR A 196 -10.26 12.67 -5.00
N PHE A 197 -11.01 13.39 -4.16
CA PHE A 197 -12.06 14.32 -4.61
C PHE A 197 -11.48 15.56 -5.28
N ALA A 198 -10.36 16.10 -4.80
CA ALA A 198 -9.63 17.17 -5.47
C ALA A 198 -9.15 16.70 -6.85
N ALA A 199 -8.56 15.49 -6.95
CA ALA A 199 -8.19 14.91 -8.23
C ALA A 199 -9.39 14.70 -9.16
N LYS A 200 -10.57 14.35 -8.63
CA LYS A 200 -11.80 14.22 -9.40
C LYS A 200 -12.37 15.57 -9.86
N ARG A 201 -12.32 16.61 -9.01
CA ARG A 201 -12.88 17.95 -9.29
C ARG A 201 -11.98 18.79 -10.20
N PHE A 202 -10.67 18.74 -10.00
CA PHE A 202 -9.70 19.38 -10.91
C PHE A 202 -9.42 18.55 -12.17
N GLY A 203 -9.84 17.28 -12.20
CA GLY A 203 -9.77 16.40 -13.38
C GLY A 203 -11.01 16.45 -14.29
N GLY A 204 -12.00 17.31 -13.99
CA GLY A 204 -13.24 17.46 -14.75
C GLY A 204 -13.50 18.89 -15.23
N GLY A 205 -12.85 19.30 -16.32
CA GLY A 205 -13.23 20.47 -17.14
C GLY A 205 -12.06 21.38 -17.53
N PRO A 206 -11.98 21.88 -18.80
CA PRO A 206 -13.12 22.21 -19.66
C PRO A 206 -13.14 21.46 -21.00
N GLY A 207 -14.30 20.90 -21.35
CA GLY A 207 -14.57 20.28 -22.64
C GLY A 207 -16.08 20.19 -22.90
N GLY A 208 -16.78 21.30 -22.66
CA GLY A 208 -18.23 21.40 -22.79
C GLY A 208 -18.65 22.87 -22.71
N ALA A 209 -18.31 23.65 -23.74
CA ALA A 209 -18.93 24.91 -24.13
C ALA A 209 -18.14 25.50 -25.30
N ALA A 210 -18.44 25.06 -26.51
CA ALA A 210 -18.27 25.89 -27.71
C ALA A 210 -19.24 25.34 -28.76
N VAL A 211 -20.20 26.18 -29.10
CA VAL A 211 -21.09 26.12 -30.26
C VAL A 211 -20.30 25.91 -31.54
#